data_AF-A0A1E3VW05-F1
#
_entry.id   AF-A0A1E3VW05-F1
#
_cell.length_a   1.000
_cell.length_b   1.000
_cell.length_c   1.000
_cell.angle_alpha   90.00
_cell.angle_beta   90.00
_cell.angle_gamma   90.00
#
_symmetry.space_group_name_H-M   'P 1'
#
loop_
_entity.id
_entity.type
_entity.pdbx_description
1 polymer ?
#
loop_
_entity_poly.entity_id
_entity_poly.type
_entity_poly.pdbx_seq_one_letter_code
_entity_poly.pdbx_strand_id
1 'polypeptide(L)'
;MRKLNAACGLAALALLGLVACAPGAHSAGDGPWFARLGPPDAPVKLFYEEEGSGPPVLLIHGFGASTYTWRGIAPELAQDHRVIAVDLKGFGQSDKPFDTRYSVFDQAELLAQLIVDRDLHDLTLVGHSFGGGVAWCFR
;
A
#
# COMPACT_ATOMS: atom_id res chain seq x y z
N MET A 1 10.52 44.90 -59.88
CA MET A 1 11.98 44.85 -60.09
C MET A 1 12.72 45.09 -58.77
N ARG A 2 13.26 44.03 -58.15
CA ARG A 2 14.63 43.92 -57.59
C ARG A 2 14.73 42.59 -56.82
N LYS A 3 15.91 41.96 -56.92
CA LYS A 3 16.20 40.54 -56.74
C LYS A 3 16.65 40.18 -55.31
N LEU A 4 16.63 38.86 -55.09
CA LEU A 4 17.06 38.00 -53.99
C LEU A 4 18.40 38.36 -53.27
N ASN A 5 18.56 37.88 -52.02
CA ASN A 5 19.51 36.78 -51.70
C ASN A 5 19.35 36.22 -50.26
N ALA A 6 19.72 34.95 -50.15
CA ALA A 6 19.50 34.01 -49.04
C ALA A 6 20.61 33.97 -47.99
N ALA A 7 20.30 33.46 -46.79
CA ALA A 7 21.11 32.55 -45.95
C ALA A 7 20.23 32.10 -44.76
N CYS A 8 19.85 30.82 -44.63
CA CYS A 8 20.62 29.71 -44.06
C CYS A 8 20.90 29.88 -42.56
N GLY A 9 20.22 29.10 -41.71
CA GLY A 9 20.42 29.13 -40.25
C GLY A 9 19.57 28.11 -39.50
N LEU A 10 20.07 26.88 -39.45
CA LEU A 10 19.83 25.79 -38.48
C LEU A 10 18.40 25.27 -38.24
N ALA A 11 18.24 24.01 -38.69
CA ALA A 11 17.21 23.07 -38.28
C ALA A 11 17.23 22.84 -36.76
N ALA A 12 16.09 23.05 -36.10
CA ALA A 12 15.83 22.49 -34.78
C ALA A 12 15.41 21.02 -34.96
N LEU A 13 16.29 20.09 -34.59
CA LEU A 13 15.94 18.68 -34.43
C LEU A 13 14.93 18.56 -33.28
N ALA A 14 13.64 18.39 -33.62
CA ALA A 14 12.65 17.89 -32.69
C ALA A 14 12.90 16.39 -32.49
N LEU A 15 13.60 16.03 -31.41
CA LEU A 15 13.63 14.67 -30.92
C LEU A 15 12.23 14.32 -30.40
N LEU A 16 11.45 13.63 -31.22
CA LEU A 16 10.30 12.84 -30.78
C LEU A 16 10.84 11.75 -29.85
N GLY A 17 10.85 12.04 -28.55
CA GLY A 17 11.06 11.03 -27.53
C GLY A 17 9.91 10.04 -27.61
N LEU A 18 10.22 8.83 -28.08
CA LEU A 18 9.41 7.64 -27.85
C LEU A 18 9.20 7.52 -26.33
N VAL A 19 8.00 7.85 -25.86
CA VAL A 19 7.55 7.37 -24.55
C VAL A 19 7.31 5.87 -24.74
N ALA A 20 8.38 5.10 -24.57
CA ALA A 20 8.23 3.69 -24.28
C ALA A 20 7.48 3.61 -22.95
N CYS A 21 6.27 3.05 -22.99
CA CYS A 21 5.61 2.53 -21.79
C CYS A 21 6.47 1.35 -21.32
N ALA A 22 7.52 1.66 -20.55
CA ALA A 22 8.12 0.66 -19.69
C ALA A 22 7.08 0.40 -18.59
N PRO A 23 6.68 -0.86 -18.31
CA PRO A 23 6.09 -1.14 -17.02
C PRO A 23 7.14 -0.72 -16.00
N GLY A 24 6.90 0.43 -15.36
CA GLY A 24 7.73 0.93 -14.29
C GLY A 24 7.71 -0.14 -13.22
N ALA A 25 8.83 -0.83 -13.08
CA ALA A 25 9.20 -1.51 -11.87
C ALA A 25 9.06 -0.49 -10.73
N HIS A 26 7.96 -0.56 -9.98
CA HIS A 26 7.88 0.12 -8.71
C HIS A 26 8.61 -0.78 -7.72
N SER A 27 9.85 -0.38 -7.46
CA SER A 27 10.63 -0.78 -6.31
C SER A 27 9.75 -0.80 -5.07
N ALA A 28 9.70 -1.96 -4.41
CA ALA A 28 9.40 -2.04 -2.99
C ALA A 28 10.11 -0.88 -2.28
N GLY A 29 9.36 -0.04 -1.56
CA GLY A 29 9.98 1.02 -0.77
C GLY A 29 10.96 0.38 0.21
N ASP A 30 12.26 0.68 0.06
CA ASP A 30 13.32 0.19 0.92
C ASP A 30 13.17 0.77 2.34
N GLY A 31 12.36 0.14 3.18
CA GLY A 31 12.33 0.41 4.62
C GLY A 31 11.03 0.01 5.30
N PRO A 32 11.07 -0.54 6.53
CA PRO A 32 9.87 -0.82 7.29
C PRO A 32 9.26 0.50 7.74
N TRP A 33 8.22 0.97 7.03
CA TRP A 33 7.45 2.14 7.40
C TRP A 33 6.89 1.96 8.84
N PHE A 34 6.78 3.04 9.61
CA PHE A 34 6.41 3.02 11.03
C PHE A 34 5.01 3.64 11.20
N ALA A 35 4.00 2.82 11.50
CA ALA A 35 2.83 3.31 12.26
C ALA A 35 3.18 3.26 13.74
N ARG A 36 3.11 4.40 14.44
CA ARG A 36 3.21 4.46 15.89
C ARG A 36 1.84 4.82 16.44
N LEU A 37 1.06 3.81 16.78
CA LEU A 37 -0.32 4.03 17.15
C LEU A 37 -0.63 3.19 18.40
N GLY A 38 -0.74 3.84 19.56
CA GLY A 38 -1.05 3.16 20.82
C GLY A 38 -1.39 4.11 21.98
N PRO A 39 -2.33 3.70 22.85
CA PRO A 39 -2.19 3.88 24.31
C PRO A 39 -2.67 2.63 25.12
N PRO A 40 -2.37 2.49 26.44
CA PRO A 40 -1.42 3.21 27.32
C PRO A 40 -0.10 2.43 27.58
N ASP A 41 0.08 1.24 27.01
CA ASP A 41 1.19 0.34 27.36
C ASP A 41 2.05 0.06 26.11
N ALA A 42 2.87 1.03 25.72
CA ALA A 42 3.82 1.01 24.59
C ALA A 42 3.23 1.00 23.15
N PRO A 43 3.89 1.67 22.19
CA PRO A 43 3.47 1.67 20.79
C PRO A 43 3.71 0.30 20.13
N VAL A 44 2.76 -0.14 19.31
CA VAL A 44 2.88 -1.35 18.47
C VAL A 44 3.12 -0.91 17.02
N LYS A 45 4.20 -1.41 16.42
CA LYS A 45 4.48 -1.23 14.99
C LYS A 45 3.85 -2.37 14.19
N LEU A 46 3.00 -2.01 13.23
CA LEU A 46 2.52 -2.94 12.21
C LEU A 46 3.43 -2.90 10.98
N PHE A 47 3.55 -4.05 10.32
CA PHE A 47 4.13 -4.19 8.98
C PHE A 47 3.02 -4.35 7.94
N TYR A 48 3.25 -3.85 6.73
CA TYR A 48 2.32 -3.85 5.62
C TYR A 48 3.12 -3.73 4.34
N GLU A 49 2.55 -4.26 3.27
CA GLU A 49 3.00 -4.06 1.90
C GLU A 49 1.94 -3.22 1.19
N GLU A 50 2.37 -2.31 0.34
CA GLU A 50 1.50 -1.40 -0.38
C GLU A 50 1.91 -1.36 -1.85
N GLU A 51 0.95 -1.60 -2.72
CA GLU A 51 1.15 -1.67 -4.17
C GLU A 51 -0.03 -1.03 -4.91
N GLY A 52 0.25 -0.54 -6.12
CA GLY A 52 -0.77 0.02 -7.00
C GLY A 52 -1.24 1.43 -6.61
N SER A 53 -2.33 1.84 -7.25
CA SER A 53 -2.95 3.15 -7.07
C SER A 53 -4.42 3.07 -7.45
N GLY A 54 -5.26 3.96 -6.92
CA GLY A 54 -6.71 3.94 -7.14
C GLY A 54 -7.50 3.76 -5.84
N PRO A 55 -8.74 3.26 -5.90
CA PRO A 55 -9.55 3.00 -4.72
C PRO A 55 -8.84 2.06 -3.74
N PRO A 56 -8.83 2.35 -2.43
CA PRO A 56 -8.04 1.58 -1.49
C PRO A 56 -8.70 0.25 -1.13
N VAL A 57 -7.88 -0.80 -1.03
CA VAL A 57 -8.25 -2.14 -0.55
C VAL A 57 -7.30 -2.54 0.56
N LEU A 58 -7.82 -2.84 1.75
CA LEU A 58 -7.02 -3.35 2.88
C LEU A 58 -7.26 -4.86 3.05
N LEU A 59 -6.19 -5.63 2.90
CA LEU A 59 -6.17 -7.08 2.97
C LEU A 59 -5.70 -7.55 4.36
N ILE A 60 -6.53 -8.31 5.07
CA ILE A 60 -6.34 -8.69 6.48
C ILE A 60 -6.24 -10.22 6.60
N HIS A 61 -5.03 -10.72 6.91
CA HIS A 61 -4.75 -12.15 6.96
C HIS A 61 -5.38 -12.87 8.18
N GLY A 62 -5.35 -14.21 8.15
CA GLY A 62 -5.87 -15.06 9.23
C GLY A 62 -4.86 -15.37 10.35
N PHE A 63 -5.28 -16.15 11.35
CA PHE A 63 -4.42 -16.53 12.47
C PHE A 63 -3.20 -17.33 12.00
N GLY A 64 -2.01 -16.98 12.51
CA GLY A 64 -0.75 -17.66 12.19
C GLY A 64 -0.20 -17.37 10.78
N ALA A 65 -0.76 -16.39 10.08
CA ALA A 65 -0.38 -16.02 8.72
C ALA A 65 0.36 -14.67 8.66
N SER A 66 0.49 -14.10 7.46
CA SER A 66 1.11 -12.80 7.19
C SER A 66 0.59 -12.22 5.86
N THR A 67 1.10 -11.07 5.43
CA THR A 67 0.86 -10.47 4.10
C THR A 67 1.07 -11.48 2.97
N TYR A 68 1.95 -12.47 3.15
CA TYR A 68 2.22 -13.55 2.21
C TYR A 68 0.99 -14.36 1.81
N THR A 69 -0.08 -14.36 2.63
CA THR A 69 -1.39 -14.93 2.26
C THR A 69 -1.90 -14.35 0.93
N TRP A 70 -1.61 -13.08 0.66
CA TRP A 70 -2.19 -12.33 -0.44
C TRP A 70 -1.34 -12.27 -1.70
N ARG A 71 -0.14 -12.85 -1.70
CA ARG A 71 0.82 -12.80 -2.83
C ARG A 71 0.26 -13.17 -4.21
N GLY A 72 -0.79 -13.98 -4.26
CA GLY A 72 -1.42 -14.41 -5.51
C GLY A 72 -2.55 -13.50 -5.99
N ILE A 73 -3.09 -12.62 -5.14
CA ILE A 73 -4.20 -11.72 -5.49
C ILE A 73 -3.82 -10.25 -5.41
N ALA A 74 -2.88 -9.87 -4.54
CA ALA A 74 -2.48 -8.49 -4.35
C ALA A 74 -1.93 -7.87 -5.66
N PRO A 75 -1.09 -8.55 -6.46
CA PRO A 75 -0.62 -7.99 -7.73
C PRO A 75 -1.73 -7.79 -8.76
N GLU A 76 -2.74 -8.67 -8.77
CA GLU A 76 -3.88 -8.55 -9.70
C GLU A 76 -4.77 -7.37 -9.31
N LEU A 77 -5.08 -7.22 -8.01
CA LEU A 77 -5.84 -6.08 -7.51
C LEU A 77 -5.08 -4.76 -7.67
N ALA A 78 -3.75 -4.77 -7.57
CA ALA A 78 -2.91 -3.59 -7.68
C ALA A 78 -2.88 -2.97 -9.09
N GLN A 79 -3.43 -3.65 -10.10
CA GLN A 79 -3.55 -3.12 -11.46
C GLN A 79 -4.47 -1.90 -11.51
N ASP A 80 -5.49 -1.83 -10.66
CA ASP A 80 -6.50 -0.78 -10.65
C ASP A 80 -6.92 -0.30 -9.24
N HIS A 81 -6.36 -0.90 -8.18
CA HIS A 81 -6.59 -0.50 -6.78
C HIS A 81 -5.28 -0.13 -6.08
N ARG A 82 -5.40 0.70 -5.03
CA ARG A 82 -4.33 0.90 -4.05
C ARG A 82 -4.45 -0.20 -3.00
N VAL A 83 -3.65 -1.25 -3.12
CA VAL A 83 -3.72 -2.43 -2.26
C VAL A 83 -2.77 -2.29 -1.10
N ILE A 84 -3.28 -2.46 0.12
CA ILE A 84 -2.50 -2.52 1.35
C ILE A 84 -2.72 -3.89 1.99
N ALA A 85 -1.68 -4.69 2.16
CA ALA A 85 -1.74 -5.95 2.89
C ALA A 85 -1.02 -5.79 4.23
N VAL A 86 -1.69 -6.07 5.35
CA VAL A 86 -1.15 -5.81 6.70
C VAL A 86 -0.85 -7.09 7.45
N ASP A 87 0.27 -7.11 8.18
CA ASP A 87 0.56 -8.09 9.22
C ASP A 87 -0.11 -7.66 10.53
N LEU A 88 -1.01 -8.49 11.05
CA LEU A 88 -1.64 -8.24 12.34
C LEU A 88 -0.61 -8.29 13.48
N LYS A 89 -0.89 -7.59 14.59
CA LYS A 89 -0.06 -7.63 15.80
C LYS A 89 0.13 -9.07 16.24
N GLY A 90 1.37 -9.47 16.54
CA GLY A 90 1.73 -10.85 16.88
C GLY A 90 2.17 -11.71 15.70
N PHE A 91 2.00 -11.25 14.47
CA PHE A 91 2.21 -12.04 13.25
C PHE A 91 3.23 -11.40 12.30
N GLY A 92 3.70 -12.20 11.34
CA GLY A 92 4.64 -11.78 10.29
C GLY A 92 5.79 -10.91 10.79
N GLN A 93 5.95 -9.73 10.20
CA GLN A 93 6.97 -8.73 10.54
C GLN A 93 6.47 -7.65 11.52
N SER A 94 5.20 -7.69 11.93
CA SER A 94 4.66 -6.82 12.98
C SER A 94 5.21 -7.16 14.36
N ASP A 95 5.15 -6.18 15.27
CA ASP A 95 5.57 -6.34 16.66
C ASP A 95 4.80 -7.45 17.37
N LYS A 96 5.47 -8.09 18.34
CA LYS A 96 4.97 -9.23 19.13
C LYS A 96 5.14 -8.98 20.63
N PRO A 97 4.54 -7.91 21.17
CA PRO A 97 4.72 -7.55 22.57
C PRO A 97 4.13 -8.62 23.49
N PHE A 98 4.76 -8.78 24.66
CA PHE A 98 4.29 -9.67 25.72
C PHE A 98 3.17 -8.99 26.52
N ASP A 99 1.98 -8.96 25.95
CA ASP A 99 0.75 -8.46 26.57
C ASP A 99 -0.44 -9.40 26.30
N THR A 100 -1.63 -9.04 26.79
CA THR A 100 -2.86 -9.84 26.66
C THR A 100 -3.82 -9.33 25.58
N ARG A 101 -3.44 -8.30 24.82
CA ARG A 101 -4.32 -7.58 23.88
C ARG A 101 -4.15 -8.12 22.46
N TYR A 102 -4.84 -9.22 22.16
CA TYR A 102 -4.80 -9.92 20.88
C TYR A 102 -6.19 -10.31 20.35
N SER A 103 -7.27 -9.76 20.93
CA SER A 103 -8.62 -10.02 20.45
C SER A 103 -8.87 -9.39 19.07
N VAL A 104 -9.93 -9.80 18.38
CA VAL A 104 -10.33 -9.17 17.12
C VAL A 104 -10.60 -7.66 17.28
N PHE A 105 -11.05 -7.22 18.45
CA PHE A 105 -11.27 -5.81 18.76
C PHE A 105 -9.95 -5.04 18.93
N ASP A 106 -8.96 -5.65 19.60
CA ASP A 106 -7.64 -5.02 19.76
C ASP A 106 -6.96 -4.85 18.39
N GLN A 107 -7.09 -5.84 17.50
CA GLN A 107 -6.57 -5.75 16.15
C GLN A 107 -7.32 -4.69 15.33
N ALA A 108 -8.64 -4.61 15.45
CA ALA A 108 -9.45 -3.60 14.77
C ALA A 108 -9.10 -2.19 15.21
N GLU A 109 -8.81 -1.95 16.50
CA GLU A 109 -8.35 -0.65 17.00
C GLU A 109 -7.04 -0.22 16.33
N LEU A 110 -6.07 -1.13 16.22
CA LEU A 110 -4.80 -0.86 15.53
C LEU A 110 -5.00 -0.59 14.04
N LEU A 111 -5.88 -1.34 13.38
CA LEU A 111 -6.19 -1.12 11.96
C LEU A 111 -6.98 0.17 11.73
N ALA A 112 -7.90 0.55 12.62
CA ALA A 112 -8.62 1.82 12.53
C ALA A 112 -7.66 3.00 12.54
N GLN A 113 -6.64 2.91 13.38
CA GLN A 113 -5.63 3.95 13.48
C GLN A 113 -4.69 3.94 12.26
N LEU A 114 -4.35 2.77 11.70
CA LEU A 114 -3.65 2.68 10.41
C LEU A 114 -4.47 3.33 9.26
N ILE A 115 -5.79 3.10 9.23
CA ILE A 115 -6.70 3.67 8.24
C ILE A 115 -6.67 5.21 8.29
N VAL A 116 -6.71 5.78 9.49
CA VAL A 116 -6.61 7.24 9.71
C VAL A 116 -5.25 7.77 9.27
N ASP A 117 -4.16 7.15 9.72
CA ASP A 117 -2.80 7.60 9.42
C ASP A 117 -2.46 7.57 7.93
N ARG A 118 -3.06 6.64 7.20
CA ARG A 118 -2.84 6.44 5.76
C ARG A 118 -3.86 7.15 4.88
N ASP A 119 -4.73 7.95 5.50
CA ASP A 119 -5.77 8.74 4.85
C ASP A 119 -6.62 7.88 3.91
N LEU A 120 -7.07 6.72 4.39
CA LEU A 120 -7.84 5.76 3.60
C LEU A 120 -9.35 6.07 3.71
N HIS A 121 -9.93 6.50 2.60
CA HIS A 121 -11.35 6.81 2.45
C HIS A 121 -12.02 5.84 1.48
N ASP A 122 -13.33 5.63 1.64
CA ASP A 122 -14.13 4.69 0.82
C ASP A 122 -13.47 3.30 0.68
N LEU A 123 -12.86 2.85 1.78
CA LEU A 123 -12.01 1.67 1.85
C LEU A 123 -12.80 0.37 1.68
N THR A 124 -12.30 -0.51 0.82
CA THR A 124 -12.75 -1.90 0.77
C THR A 124 -11.92 -2.75 1.73
N LEU A 125 -12.58 -3.46 2.65
CA LEU A 125 -11.94 -4.39 3.57
C LEU A 125 -12.10 -5.84 3.09
N VAL A 126 -10.99 -6.57 3.00
CA VAL A 126 -10.99 -8.00 2.67
C VAL A 126 -10.31 -8.76 3.79
N GLY A 127 -11.08 -9.54 4.55
CA GLY A 127 -10.58 -10.33 5.66
C GLY A 127 -10.75 -11.84 5.44
N HIS A 128 -9.75 -12.63 5.80
CA HIS A 128 -9.82 -14.09 5.76
C HIS A 128 -9.72 -14.70 7.18
N SER A 129 -10.63 -15.62 7.52
CA SER A 129 -10.63 -16.32 8.83
C SER A 129 -10.65 -15.33 10.01
N PHE A 130 -9.65 -15.36 10.89
CA PHE A 130 -9.48 -14.38 11.97
C PHE A 130 -9.49 -12.93 11.47
N GLY A 131 -8.84 -12.66 10.33
CA GLY A 131 -8.86 -11.34 9.69
C GLY A 131 -10.25 -10.96 9.16
N GLY A 132 -11.10 -11.93 8.84
CA GLY A 132 -12.52 -11.70 8.55
C GLY A 132 -13.29 -11.22 9.78
N GLY A 133 -12.97 -11.78 10.95
CA GLY A 133 -13.50 -11.30 12.24
C GLY A 133 -13.08 -9.88 12.56
N VAL A 134 -11.82 -9.52 12.29
CA VAL A 134 -11.31 -8.15 12.43
C VAL A 134 -12.01 -7.19 11.45
N ALA A 135 -12.14 -7.57 10.17
CA ALA A 135 -12.82 -6.76 9.16
C ALA A 135 -14.28 -6.48 9.53
N TRP A 136 -14.96 -7.45 10.15
CA TRP A 136 -16.36 -7.32 10.58
C TRP A 136 -16.56 -6.24 11.65
N CYS A 137 -15.52 -5.84 12.39
CA CYS A 137 -15.61 -4.78 13.40
C CYS A 137 -15.83 -3.36 12.81
N PHE A 138 -15.65 -3.18 11.50
CA PHE A 138 -15.78 -1.88 10.79
C PHE A 138 -17.14 -1.66 10.12
N ARG A 139 -18.08 -2.58 10.33
CA ARG A 139 -19.44 -2.52 9.80
C ARG A 139 -20.33 -1.52 10.56
#